data_AF-A0A7S9ZA43-F1
#
_entry.id   AF-A0A7S9ZA43-F1
#
_cell.length_a   1.000
_cell.length_b   1.000
_cell.length_c   1.000
_cell.angle_alpha   90.00
_cell.angle_beta   90.00
_cell.angle_gamma   90.00
#
_symmetry.space_group_name_H-M   'P 1'
#
loop_
_entity.id
_entity.type
_entity.pdbx_description
1 polymer ?
#
loop_
_entity_poly.entity_id
_entity_poly.type
_entity_poly.pdbx_seq_one_letter_code
_entity_poly.pdbx_strand_id
1 'polypeptide(L)'
;MSRSKREGDGATPVGIHRIVGCLYRADRMARPCDWALKIGPRDLWSDDPRDEDYNLMVRAPYAHSHEKLRRAEPLYDLVLITDWNWPYAERGRGSAIFIHQWRRAGYPTEGCVAFSRADLRWITARISYETRLIVRDAKSYP
;
A
#
# COMPACT_ATOMS: atom_id res chain seq x y z
N MET A 1 5.84 10.11 -10.27
CA MET A 1 4.56 10.59 -9.69
C MET A 1 3.66 11.06 -10.83
N SER A 2 2.35 10.91 -10.72
CA SER A 2 1.41 11.27 -11.80
C SER A 2 0.07 11.77 -11.26
N ARG A 3 -0.54 12.77 -11.92
CA ARG A 3 -1.94 13.18 -11.68
C ARG A 3 -2.94 12.28 -12.42
N SER A 4 -2.48 11.53 -13.41
CA SER A 4 -3.26 10.62 -14.24
C SER A 4 -2.75 9.20 -14.08
N LYS A 5 -2.68 8.75 -12.82
CA LYS A 5 -2.20 7.40 -12.45
C LYS A 5 -3.00 6.30 -13.16
N ARG A 6 -2.30 5.31 -13.70
CA ARG A 6 -2.85 4.11 -14.35
C ARG A 6 -2.13 2.85 -13.91
N GLU A 7 -2.77 1.69 -14.07
CA GLU A 7 -2.13 0.40 -13.79
C GLU A 7 -0.84 0.24 -14.61
N GLY A 8 0.23 -0.24 -13.97
CA GLY A 8 1.52 -0.47 -14.63
C GLY A 8 2.34 0.78 -15.03
N ASP A 9 1.90 2.00 -14.74
CA ASP A 9 2.66 3.23 -15.10
C ASP A 9 3.87 3.52 -14.18
N GLY A 10 4.07 2.73 -13.12
CA GLY A 10 5.12 2.89 -12.13
C GLY A 10 5.07 4.19 -11.30
N ALA A 11 4.02 4.99 -11.44
CA ALA A 11 3.92 6.30 -10.80
C ALA A 11 3.16 6.22 -9.47
N THR A 12 3.58 7.01 -8.48
CA THR A 12 2.74 7.30 -7.30
C THR A 12 1.67 8.34 -7.66
N PRO A 13 0.39 8.14 -7.30
CA PRO A 13 -0.67 9.11 -7.57
C PRO A 13 -0.47 10.40 -6.77
N VAL A 14 -0.39 11.53 -7.47
CA VAL A 14 -0.35 12.88 -6.88
C VAL A 14 -1.73 13.20 -6.29
N GLY A 15 -1.76 13.68 -5.04
CA GLY A 15 -3.01 13.98 -4.36
C GLY A 15 -2.90 13.95 -2.84
N ILE A 16 -4.06 14.09 -2.19
CA ILE A 16 -4.22 13.89 -0.75
C ILE A 16 -5.00 12.59 -0.57
N HIS A 17 -4.36 11.62 0.06
CA HIS A 17 -4.91 10.28 0.29
C HIS A 17 -5.11 10.05 1.79
N ARG A 18 -6.18 9.35 2.16
CA ARG A 18 -6.37 8.84 3.53
C ARG A 18 -5.58 7.55 3.73
N ILE A 19 -5.28 7.27 4.99
CA ILE A 19 -4.79 5.95 5.41
C ILE A 19 -5.99 5.21 5.98
N VAL A 20 -6.42 4.14 5.30
CA VAL A 20 -7.69 3.45 5.58
C VAL A 20 -7.50 2.07 6.21
N GLY A 21 -6.26 1.59 6.32
CA GLY A 21 -5.98 0.31 6.95
C GLY A 21 -4.50 0.14 7.29
N CYS A 22 -4.23 -0.78 8.22
CA CYS A 22 -2.88 -1.16 8.62
C CYS A 22 -2.83 -2.68 8.75
N LEU A 23 -1.91 -3.29 8.02
CA LEU A 23 -1.68 -4.72 8.04
C LEU A 23 -0.25 -4.99 8.54
N TYR A 24 -0.07 -6.04 9.34
CA TYR A 24 1.26 -6.38 9.87
C TYR A 24 1.52 -7.89 9.94
N ARG A 25 2.79 -8.27 9.86
CA ARG A 25 3.27 -9.65 10.06
C ARG A 25 3.47 -9.95 11.54
N ALA A 26 2.47 -10.57 12.17
CA ALA A 26 2.52 -10.94 13.58
C ALA A 26 3.67 -11.92 13.93
N ASP A 27 4.19 -12.66 12.95
CA ASP A 27 5.36 -13.53 13.11
C ASP A 27 6.71 -12.80 13.02
N ARG A 28 6.72 -11.50 12.64
CA ARG A 28 7.96 -10.70 12.47
C ARG A 28 8.01 -9.46 13.36
N MET A 29 6.87 -9.02 13.85
CA MET A 29 6.78 -7.86 14.72
C MET A 29 5.55 -7.88 15.61
N ALA A 30 5.69 -7.21 16.76
CA ALA A 30 4.56 -6.87 17.61
C ALA A 30 3.56 -5.97 16.87
N ARG A 31 2.31 -5.99 17.34
CA ARG A 31 1.24 -5.15 16.79
C ARG A 31 1.63 -3.67 16.91
N PRO A 32 1.67 -2.90 15.80
CA PRO A 32 2.21 -1.53 15.82
C PRO A 32 1.21 -0.49 16.34
N CYS A 33 -0.10 -0.75 16.19
CA CYS A 33 -1.20 0.07 16.67
C CYS A 33 -2.44 -0.80 16.92
N ASP A 34 -3.38 -0.32 17.73
CA ASP A 34 -4.59 -1.00 18.16
C ASP A 34 -5.61 -1.29 17.05
N TRP A 35 -5.50 -0.64 15.89
CA TRP A 35 -6.31 -0.87 14.70
C TRP A 35 -5.60 -1.72 13.62
N ALA A 36 -4.35 -2.13 13.83
CA ALA A 36 -3.63 -2.98 12.88
C ALA A 36 -4.18 -4.42 12.84
N LEU A 37 -4.36 -4.98 11.63
CA LEU A 37 -4.81 -6.35 11.39
C LEU A 37 -3.66 -7.26 10.93
N LYS A 38 -3.72 -8.54 11.28
CA LYS A 38 -2.67 -9.51 10.96
C LYS A 38 -2.72 -9.91 9.49
N ILE A 39 -1.56 -9.97 8.83
CA ILE A 39 -1.39 -10.60 7.51
C ILE A 39 -1.29 -12.12 7.70
N GLY A 40 -2.32 -12.82 7.25
CA GLY A 40 -2.40 -14.27 7.21
C GLY A 40 -1.60 -14.91 6.08
N PRO A 41 -1.41 -16.24 6.11
CA PRO A 41 -0.62 -16.98 5.12
C PRO A 41 -1.22 -17.04 3.72
N ARG A 42 -2.53 -16.80 3.61
CA ARG A 42 -3.27 -16.86 2.34
C ARG A 42 -3.75 -15.49 1.89
N ASP A 43 -3.35 -14.43 2.56
CA ASP A 43 -3.88 -13.10 2.28
C ASP A 43 -3.16 -12.48 1.08
N LEU A 44 -3.96 -11.99 0.15
CA LEU A 44 -3.55 -11.44 -1.14
C LEU A 44 -4.23 -10.07 -1.34
N TRP A 45 -3.78 -9.33 -2.34
CA TRP A 45 -4.46 -8.14 -2.82
C TRP A 45 -4.65 -8.24 -4.33
N SER A 46 -5.89 -8.15 -4.81
CA SER A 46 -6.20 -8.26 -6.23
C SER A 46 -5.67 -7.04 -6.98
N ASP A 47 -4.87 -7.28 -8.02
CA ASP A 47 -4.35 -6.24 -8.91
C ASP A 47 -4.84 -6.40 -10.36
N ASP A 48 -5.72 -7.37 -10.62
CA ASP A 48 -6.28 -7.64 -11.94
C ASP A 48 -7.43 -6.67 -12.29
N PRO A 49 -7.25 -5.74 -13.25
CA PRO A 49 -8.30 -4.78 -13.61
C PRO A 49 -9.51 -5.42 -14.28
N ARG A 50 -9.49 -6.72 -14.61
CA ARG A 50 -10.61 -7.45 -15.22
C ARG A 50 -11.45 -8.20 -14.19
N ASP A 51 -10.94 -8.34 -12.97
CA ASP A 51 -11.60 -9.08 -11.90
C ASP A 51 -12.62 -8.20 -11.14
N GLU A 52 -13.66 -8.80 -10.55
CA GLU A 52 -14.67 -8.06 -9.78
C GLU A 52 -14.14 -7.54 -8.44
N ASP A 53 -13.17 -8.24 -7.85
CA ASP A 53 -12.49 -7.88 -6.60
C ASP A 53 -11.27 -6.97 -6.86
N TYR A 54 -11.16 -6.32 -8.03
CA TYR A 54 -10.04 -5.45 -8.36
C TYR A 54 -9.74 -4.43 -7.26
N ASN A 55 -8.48 -4.36 -6.85
CA ASN A 55 -7.97 -3.52 -5.76
C ASN A 55 -8.59 -3.82 -4.38
N LEU A 56 -9.07 -5.04 -4.13
CA LEU A 56 -9.52 -5.50 -2.82
C LEU A 56 -8.60 -6.57 -2.23
N MET A 57 -8.70 -6.74 -0.91
CA MET A 57 -8.04 -7.84 -0.20
C MET A 57 -8.79 -9.14 -0.48
N VAL A 58 -8.08 -10.15 -0.99
CA VAL A 58 -8.62 -11.47 -1.34
C VAL A 58 -7.80 -12.58 -0.67
N ARG A 59 -8.16 -13.86 -0.87
CA ARG A 59 -7.45 -14.98 -0.25
C ARG A 59 -7.15 -16.11 -1.23
N ALA A 60 -5.99 -16.73 -1.08
CA ALA A 60 -5.61 -17.93 -1.80
C ALA A 60 -6.49 -19.14 -1.42
N PRO A 61 -6.79 -20.06 -2.37
CA PRO A 61 -6.42 -20.00 -3.78
C PRO A 61 -7.21 -18.90 -4.52
N TYR A 62 -6.52 -18.17 -5.40
CA TYR A 62 -7.07 -17.06 -6.16
C TYR A 62 -6.44 -17.08 -7.56
N ALA A 63 -7.27 -17.14 -8.60
CA ALA A 63 -6.82 -17.41 -9.97
C ALA A 63 -6.36 -16.16 -10.72
N HIS A 64 -6.89 -14.99 -10.34
CA HIS A 64 -6.57 -13.71 -10.98
C HIS A 64 -5.22 -13.16 -10.51
N SER A 65 -4.70 -12.17 -11.23
CA SER A 65 -3.47 -11.49 -10.84
C SER A 65 -3.59 -10.86 -9.45
N HIS A 66 -2.52 -10.94 -8.66
CA HIS A 66 -2.51 -10.49 -7.28
C HIS A 66 -1.12 -10.24 -6.69
N GLU A 67 -1.08 -9.33 -5.73
CA GLU A 67 0.01 -9.12 -4.80
C GLU A 67 -0.09 -10.11 -3.62
N LYS A 68 1.03 -10.75 -3.28
CA LYS A 68 1.13 -11.57 -2.05
C LYS A 68 1.43 -10.66 -0.88
N LEU A 69 0.51 -10.56 0.08
CA LEU A 69 0.75 -9.74 1.28
C LEU A 69 1.79 -10.37 2.21
N ARG A 70 1.88 -11.70 2.23
CA ARG A 70 2.88 -12.43 3.02
C ARG A 70 4.15 -12.72 2.21
N ARG A 71 5.02 -11.71 2.07
CA ARG A 71 6.29 -11.83 1.33
C ARG A 71 7.43 -12.47 2.14
N ALA A 72 8.39 -13.05 1.44
CA ALA A 72 9.64 -13.53 2.04
C ALA A 72 10.52 -12.35 2.47
N GLU A 73 10.71 -11.37 1.59
CA GLU A 73 11.32 -10.08 1.92
C GLU A 73 10.46 -9.25 2.89
N PRO A 74 11.06 -8.32 3.66
CA PRO A 74 10.37 -7.59 4.73
C PRO A 74 9.51 -6.41 4.25
N LEU A 75 9.29 -6.26 2.94
CA LEU A 75 8.60 -5.10 2.38
C LEU A 75 7.21 -4.90 2.99
N TYR A 76 6.48 -6.00 3.16
CA TYR A 76 5.13 -6.03 3.73
C TYR A 76 5.12 -6.62 5.15
N ASP A 77 6.19 -6.43 5.92
CA ASP A 77 6.14 -6.66 7.36
C ASP A 77 5.13 -5.72 8.04
N LEU A 78 4.98 -4.52 7.47
CA LEU A 78 4.02 -3.49 7.84
C LEU A 78 3.55 -2.77 6.57
N VAL A 79 2.23 -2.70 6.36
CA VAL A 79 1.58 -2.08 5.20
C VAL A 79 0.51 -1.12 5.71
N LEU A 80 0.57 0.14 5.28
CA LEU A 80 -0.55 1.06 5.42
C LEU A 80 -1.29 1.15 4.08
N ILE A 81 -2.60 0.97 4.11
CA ILE A 81 -3.47 1.01 2.94
C ILE A 81 -3.93 2.44 2.70
N THR A 82 -3.80 2.93 1.47
CA THR A 82 -4.33 4.25 1.08
C THR A 82 -5.74 4.12 0.50
N ASP A 83 -6.51 5.20 0.49
CA ASP A 83 -7.82 5.25 -0.20
C ASP A 83 -7.70 5.44 -1.72
N TRP A 84 -6.50 5.30 -2.30
CA TRP A 84 -6.35 5.39 -3.75
C TRP A 84 -7.10 4.24 -4.43
N ASN A 85 -8.08 4.60 -5.26
CA ASN A 85 -8.89 3.69 -6.05
C ASN A 85 -9.61 2.62 -5.20
N TRP A 86 -9.97 2.95 -3.96
CA TRP A 86 -10.58 2.04 -2.99
C TRP A 86 -11.69 2.76 -2.20
N PRO A 87 -12.79 2.09 -1.78
CA PRO A 87 -13.13 0.68 -1.96
C PRO A 87 -13.82 0.37 -3.30
N TYR A 88 -14.31 1.41 -3.98
CA TYR A 88 -14.98 1.28 -5.27
C TYR A 88 -13.96 1.52 -6.37
N ALA A 89 -13.26 0.45 -6.76
CA ALA A 89 -12.16 0.55 -7.70
C ALA A 89 -12.65 0.77 -9.12
N GLU A 90 -12.16 1.84 -9.74
CA GLU A 90 -12.27 2.06 -11.18
C GLU A 90 -11.15 1.28 -11.88
N ARG A 91 -11.55 0.37 -12.78
CA ARG A 91 -10.63 -0.54 -13.50
C ARG A 91 -9.49 0.22 -14.16
N GLY A 92 -8.25 -0.20 -13.88
CA GLY A 92 -7.04 0.32 -14.52
C GLY A 92 -6.53 1.66 -13.97
N ARG A 93 -7.15 2.22 -12.93
CA ARG A 93 -6.64 3.43 -12.23
C ARG A 93 -5.51 3.15 -11.24
N GLY A 94 -4.96 1.95 -11.26
CA GLY A 94 -3.91 1.49 -10.38
C GLY A 94 -4.47 0.84 -9.12
N SER A 95 -3.75 -0.15 -8.62
CA SER A 95 -4.10 -0.93 -7.44
C SER A 95 -2.92 -0.98 -6.47
N ALA A 96 -3.15 -1.53 -5.27
CA ALA A 96 -2.12 -1.82 -4.27
C ALA A 96 -1.20 -0.62 -3.95
N ILE A 97 -1.73 0.61 -3.98
CA ILE A 97 -0.97 1.80 -3.60
C ILE A 97 -0.88 1.86 -2.09
N PHE A 98 0.21 1.30 -1.57
CA PHE A 98 0.47 1.20 -0.15
C PHE A 98 1.57 2.16 0.32
N ILE A 99 1.66 2.30 1.64
CA ILE A 99 2.86 2.77 2.32
C ILE A 99 3.53 1.57 2.98
N HIS A 100 4.79 1.31 2.64
CA HIS A 100 5.49 0.13 3.17
C HIS A 100 7.00 0.38 3.33
N GLN A 101 7.75 -0.63 3.79
CA GLN A 101 9.19 -0.52 3.95
C GLN A 101 9.90 -0.62 2.59
N TRP A 102 10.89 0.23 2.30
CA TRP A 102 11.71 0.10 1.10
C TRP A 102 12.67 -1.10 1.16
N ARG A 103 13.17 -1.56 0.00
CA ARG A 103 14.31 -2.52 -0.05
C ARG A 103 15.60 -1.90 0.46
N ARG A 104 15.87 -0.67 0.01
CA ARG A 104 16.99 0.20 0.40
C ARG A 104 16.62 1.64 0.06
N ALA A 105 17.31 2.60 0.68
CA ALA A 105 17.07 4.02 0.45
C ALA A 105 17.14 4.35 -1.06
N GLY A 106 16.14 5.09 -1.56
CA GLY A 106 16.05 5.54 -2.95
C GLY A 106 15.71 4.47 -3.99
N TYR A 107 15.44 3.22 -3.61
CA TYR A 107 15.02 2.19 -4.57
C TYR A 107 13.59 2.47 -5.07
N PRO A 108 13.34 2.42 -6.40
CA PRO A 108 12.03 2.74 -6.95
C PRO A 108 10.97 1.73 -6.52
N THR A 109 9.73 2.19 -6.48
CA THR A 109 8.52 1.39 -6.31
C THR A 109 7.70 1.42 -7.60
N GLU A 110 6.71 0.54 -7.72
CA GLU A 110 5.75 0.54 -8.83
C GLU A 110 4.52 1.44 -8.55
N GLY A 111 4.69 2.42 -7.66
CA GLY A 111 3.67 3.42 -7.31
C GLY A 111 3.45 3.60 -5.81
N CYS A 112 3.83 2.61 -5.00
CA CYS A 112 3.80 2.72 -3.53
C CYS A 112 4.68 3.85 -3.00
N VAL A 113 4.41 4.29 -1.77
CA VAL A 113 5.30 5.17 -1.00
C VAL A 113 6.10 4.31 -0.04
N ALA A 114 7.42 4.51 0.01
CA ALA A 114 8.27 3.66 0.83
C ALA A 114 9.20 4.46 1.75
N PHE A 115 9.38 3.95 2.96
CA PHE A 115 10.20 4.55 4.01
C PHE A 115 11.21 3.52 4.56
N SER A 116 12.16 4.01 5.38
CA SER A 116 12.95 3.12 6.20
C SER A 116 12.06 2.37 7.20
N ARG A 117 12.52 1.21 7.68
CA ARG A 117 11.81 0.43 8.70
C ARG A 117 11.53 1.25 9.97
N ALA A 118 12.50 2.05 10.37
CA ALA A 118 12.42 2.87 11.58
C ALA A 118 11.36 3.97 11.41
N ASP A 119 11.42 4.70 10.29
CA ASP A 119 10.48 5.78 10.02
C ASP A 119 9.06 5.26 9.86
N LEU A 120 8.86 4.15 9.13
CA LEU A 120 7.54 3.57 8.96
C LEU A 120 6.89 3.18 10.30
N ARG A 121 7.68 2.61 11.22
CA ARG A 121 7.22 2.30 12.58
C ARG A 121 6.93 3.55 13.38
N TRP A 122 7.80 4.57 13.29
CA TRP A 122 7.62 5.84 13.96
C TRP A 122 6.33 6.55 13.51
N ILE A 123 6.08 6.57 12.20
CA ILE A 123 4.86 7.10 11.57
C ILE A 123 3.65 6.30 12.08
N THR A 124 3.66 4.98 11.91
CA THR A 124 2.48 4.13 12.22
C THR A 124 2.04 4.25 13.68
N ALA A 125 2.97 4.44 14.61
CA ALA A 125 2.66 4.63 16.02
C ALA A 125 2.03 6.01 16.37
N ARG A 126 1.96 6.95 15.41
CA ARG A 126 1.56 8.35 15.64
C ARG A 126 0.42 8.84 14.77
N ILE A 127 0.07 8.11 13.71
CA ILE A 127 -1.03 8.48 12.83
C ILE A 127 -2.39 8.09 13.42
N SER A 128 -3.41 8.84 13.02
CA SER A 128 -4.82 8.58 13.31
C SER A 128 -5.62 8.50 12.00
N TYR A 129 -6.92 8.22 12.07
CA TYR A 129 -7.82 8.21 10.89
C TYR A 129 -7.91 9.58 10.18
N GLU A 130 -7.51 10.66 10.84
CA GLU A 130 -7.48 12.02 10.28
C GLU A 130 -6.18 12.31 9.52
N THR A 131 -5.15 11.48 9.71
CA THR A 131 -3.88 11.65 9.00
C THR A 131 -4.08 11.50 7.50
N ARG A 132 -3.32 12.28 6.73
CA ARG A 132 -3.32 12.25 5.26
C ARG A 132 -1.91 11.99 4.74
N LEU A 133 -1.82 11.15 3.72
CA LEU A 133 -0.65 11.06 2.85
C LEU A 133 -0.79 12.13 1.77
N ILE A 134 0.13 13.09 1.72
CA ILE A 134 0.13 14.16 0.72
C ILE A 134 1.27 13.89 -0.26
N VAL A 135 0.93 13.49 -1.49
CA VAL A 135 1.88 13.31 -2.58
C VAL A 135 1.81 14.53 -3.49
N ARG A 136 2.87 15.34 -3.51
CA ARG A 136 2.98 16.54 -4.34
C ARG A 136 3.79 16.25 -5.59
N ASP A 137 3.49 16.96 -6.67
CA ASP A 137 4.33 16.94 -7.86
C ASP A 137 5.64 17.68 -7.56
N ALA A 138 6.77 17.11 -7.95
CA ALA A 138 8.10 17.72 -7.78
C ALA A 138 8.23 19.06 -8.50
N LYS A 139 7.42 19.30 -9.55
CA LYS A 139 7.36 20.58 -10.28
C LYS A 139 6.60 21.70 -9.54
N SER A 140 6.01 21.41 -8.37
CA SER A 140 5.22 22.36 -7.58
C SER A 140 5.97 22.99 -6.41
N TYR A 141 7.29 22.79 -6.32
CA TYR A 141 8.15 23.46 -5.35
C TYR A 141 8.98 24.53 -6.09
N PRO A 142 8.96 25.80 -5.66
CA PRO A 142 9.87 26.82 -6.21
C PRO A 142 11.33 26.50 -5.92
#